data_AF-A0A7C6E1X0-F1
#
_entry.id   AF-A0A7C6E1X0-F1
#
_cell.length_a   1.000
_cell.length_b   1.000
_cell.length_c   1.000
_cell.angle_alpha   90.00
_cell.angle_beta   90.00
_cell.angle_gamma   90.00
#
_symmetry.space_group_name_H-M   'P 1'
#
loop_
_entity.id
_entity.type
_entity.pdbx_description
1 polymer ?
#
loop_
_entity_poly.entity_id
_entity_poly.type
_entity_poly.pdbx_seq_one_letter_code
_entity_poly.pdbx_strand_id
1 'polypeptide(L)' 'MKIHNVLSRIGFHAVYEKNIREAVDLAYKHGFSSVQVETAMPIFFPEKYTFEARRRIAKYAADRNIVLKIHAPG' A
#
# COMPACT_ATOMS: atom_id res chain seq x y z
N MET A 1 -10.33 11.04 23.08
CA MET A 1 -9.48 10.42 22.04
C MET A 1 -8.84 11.53 21.21
N LYS A 2 -7.51 11.59 21.07
CA LYS A 2 -6.83 12.64 20.28
C LYS A 2 -6.96 12.31 18.78
N ILE A 3 -7.38 13.27 17.95
CA ILE A 3 -7.55 13.13 16.48
C ILE A 3 -6.33 12.51 15.80
N HIS A 4 -5.13 12.89 16.23
CA HIS A 4 -3.86 12.37 15.72
C HIS A 4 -3.75 10.84 15.79
N ASN A 5 -4.33 10.21 16.81
CA ASN A 5 -4.31 8.76 16.98
C ASN A 5 -5.25 8.06 15.96
N VAL A 6 -6.36 8.70 15.61
CA VAL A 6 -7.28 8.17 14.58
C VAL A 6 -6.62 8.21 13.20
N LEU A 7 -6.06 9.36 12.82
CA LEU A 7 -5.41 9.53 11.51
C LEU A 7 -4.28 8.52 11.26
N SER A 8 -3.52 8.18 12.32
CA SER A 8 -2.47 7.15 12.26
C SER A 8 -2.97 5.72 11.99
N ARG A 9 -4.28 5.51 11.92
CA ARG A 9 -4.92 4.20 11.70
C ARG A 9 -5.78 4.16 10.44
N ILE A 10 -5.90 5.28 9.71
CA ILE A 10 -6.67 5.34 8.47
C ILE A 10 -5.75 4.95 7.31
N GLY A 11 -6.25 4.05 6.47
CA GLY A 11 -5.68 3.75 5.16
C GLY A 11 -6.78 3.57 4.13
N PHE A 12 -6.40 3.30 2.90
CA PHE A 12 -7.34 3.04 1.81
C PHE A 12 -7.06 1.71 1.11
N HIS A 13 -8.06 1.23 0.40
CA HIS A 13 -8.00 0.02 -0.42
C HIS A 13 -7.67 0.41 -1.87
N ALA A 14 -6.52 -0.04 -2.36
CA ALA A 14 -6.03 0.20 -3.71
C ALA A 14 -6.57 -0.86 -4.67
N VAL A 15 -7.20 -0.40 -5.74
CA VAL A 15 -7.91 -1.22 -6.74
C VAL A 15 -7.57 -0.75 -8.16
N TYR A 16 -7.45 0.56 -8.38
CA TYR A 16 -7.35 1.16 -9.71
C TYR A 16 -5.98 1.77 -10.02
N GLU A 17 -5.09 1.79 -9.04
CA GLU A 17 -3.75 2.33 -9.18
C GLU A 17 -2.91 1.46 -10.12
N LYS A 18 -2.07 2.10 -10.94
CA LYS A 18 -1.25 1.47 -11.98
C LYS A 18 -0.21 0.50 -11.45
N ASN A 19 0.19 0.63 -10.19
CA ASN A 19 1.09 -0.28 -9.48
C ASN A 19 1.14 0.05 -7.99
N ILE A 20 1.78 -0.82 -7.21
CA ILE A 20 1.92 -0.66 -5.76
C ILE A 20 2.62 0.64 -5.36
N ARG A 21 3.58 1.16 -6.16
CA ARG A 21 4.27 2.41 -5.83
C ARG A 21 3.35 3.62 -5.95
N GLU A 22 2.52 3.68 -6.98
CA GLU A 22 1.53 4.75 -7.13
C GLU A 22 0.53 4.73 -5.96
N ALA A 23 0.10 3.54 -5.52
CA ALA A 23 -0.75 3.39 -4.34
C ALA A 23 -0.08 3.92 -3.05
N VAL A 24 1.21 3.64 -2.87
CA VAL A 24 2.01 4.19 -1.74
C VAL A 24 2.16 5.70 -1.86
N ASP A 25 2.41 6.25 -3.05
CA ASP A 25 2.54 7.68 -3.26
C ASP A 25 1.24 8.43 -2.98
N LEU A 26 0.09 7.86 -3.36
CA LEU A 26 -1.22 8.39 -3.00
C LEU A 26 -1.45 8.35 -1.49
N ALA A 27 -1.08 7.24 -0.83
CA ALA A 27 -1.19 7.12 0.63
C ALA A 27 -0.41 8.25 1.32
N TYR A 28 0.84 8.43 0.92
CA TYR A 28 1.73 9.47 1.44
C TYR A 28 1.19 10.88 1.16
N LYS A 29 0.81 11.16 -0.10
CA LYS A 29 0.29 12.47 -0.54
C LYS A 29 -0.95 12.90 0.25
N HIS A 30 -1.83 11.95 0.55
CA HIS A 30 -3.10 12.23 1.23
C HIS A 30 -3.05 12.05 2.75
N GLY A 31 -1.88 11.78 3.32
CA GLY A 31 -1.69 11.67 4.77
C GLY A 31 -2.28 10.40 5.39
N PHE A 32 -2.45 9.34 4.59
CA PHE A 32 -2.86 8.03 5.10
C PHE A 32 -1.68 7.31 5.76
N SER A 33 -1.98 6.50 6.77
CA SER A 33 -0.99 5.68 7.48
C SER A 33 -0.69 4.35 6.77
N SER A 34 -1.59 3.90 5.89
CA SER A 34 -1.50 2.61 5.25
C SER A 34 -2.21 2.56 3.91
N VAL A 35 -1.84 1.59 3.10
CA VAL A 35 -2.55 1.21 1.88
C VAL A 35 -2.66 -0.31 1.82
N GLN A 36 -3.81 -0.83 1.44
CA GLN A 36 -4.03 -2.26 1.20
C GLN A 36 -4.17 -2.48 -0.30
N VAL A 37 -3.40 -3.41 -0.87
CA VAL A 37 -3.54 -3.78 -2.29
C VAL A 37 -4.39 -5.04 -2.43
N GLU A 38 -5.31 -5.03 -3.39
CA GLU A 38 -6.20 -6.14 -3.74
C GLU A 38 -5.49 -7.14 -4.66
N THR A 39 -5.12 -8.32 -4.17
CA THR A 39 -4.45 -9.32 -5.02
C THR A 39 -5.38 -10.02 -6.00
N ALA A 40 -6.69 -9.81 -5.92
CA ALA A 40 -7.63 -10.18 -6.99
C ALA A 40 -7.56 -9.24 -8.20
N MET A 41 -6.91 -8.07 -8.11
CA MET A 41 -6.72 -7.18 -9.25
C MET A 41 -5.46 -7.56 -10.05
N PRO A 42 -5.55 -7.77 -11.39
CA PRO A 42 -4.41 -8.13 -12.23
C PRO A 42 -3.21 -7.18 -12.14
N ILE A 43 -3.46 -5.93 -11.75
CA ILE A 43 -2.40 -4.95 -11.59
C ILE A 43 -1.49 -5.27 -10.39
N PHE A 44 -2.00 -5.93 -9.36
CA PHE A 44 -1.32 -6.27 -8.10
C PHE A 44 -1.01 -7.76 -7.91
N PHE A 45 -1.21 -8.60 -8.92
CA PHE A 45 -0.87 -10.02 -8.86
C PHE A 45 0.57 -10.26 -8.36
N PRO A 46 0.76 -11.07 -7.30
CA PRO A 46 2.08 -11.32 -6.70
C PRO A 46 3.14 -11.83 -7.70
N GLU A 47 2.71 -12.58 -8.71
CA GLU A 47 3.52 -13.19 -9.76
C GLU A 47 4.23 -12.15 -10.64
N LYS A 48 3.71 -10.92 -10.70
CA LYS A 48 4.33 -9.81 -11.45
C LYS A 48 5.60 -9.29 -10.80
N TYR A 49 5.87 -9.65 -9.55
CA TYR A 49 6.94 -9.08 -8.74
C TYR A 49 7.95 -10.16 -8.34
N THR A 50 9.20 -9.99 -8.80
CA THR A 50 10.33 -10.79 -8.32
C THR A 50 10.57 -10.57 -6.83
N PHE A 51 11.35 -11.45 -6.22
CA PHE A 51 11.76 -11.29 -4.83
C PHE A 51 12.44 -9.95 -4.57
N GLU A 52 13.37 -9.49 -5.44
CA GLU A 52 14.01 -8.20 -5.26
C GLU A 52 13.03 -7.03 -5.47
N ALA A 53 12.08 -7.17 -6.40
CA ALA A 53 11.04 -6.16 -6.61
C ALA A 53 10.18 -5.97 -5.36
N ARG A 54 9.73 -7.07 -4.73
CA ARG A 54 8.98 -7.05 -3.48
C ARG A 54 9.78 -6.39 -2.35
N ARG A 55 11.08 -6.70 -2.22
CA ARG A 55 11.96 -6.03 -1.25
C ARG A 55 12.06 -4.53 -1.50
N ARG A 56 12.24 -4.10 -2.75
CA ARG A 56 12.28 -2.66 -3.11
C ARG A 56 10.96 -1.95 -2.80
N ILE A 57 9.83 -2.60 -3.06
CA ILE A 57 8.49 -2.06 -2.76
C ILE A 57 8.28 -1.91 -1.26
N ALA A 58 8.62 -2.94 -0.47
CA ALA A 58 8.51 -2.89 0.99
C ALA A 58 9.37 -1.76 1.57
N LYS A 59 10.62 -1.62 1.11
CA LYS A 59 11.49 -0.49 1.50
C LYS A 59 10.89 0.86 1.09
N TYR A 60 10.36 0.97 -0.13
CA TYR A 60 9.76 2.21 -0.64
C TYR A 60 8.59 2.71 0.23
N ALA A 61 7.74 1.80 0.70
CA ALA A 61 6.65 2.09 1.61
C ALA A 61 7.15 2.48 3.01
N ALA A 62 8.13 1.73 3.54
CA ALA A 62 8.74 2.00 4.85
C ALA A 62 9.42 3.38 4.90
N ASP A 63 10.17 3.75 3.86
CA ASP A 63 10.85 5.06 3.76
C ASP A 63 9.85 6.24 3.75
N ARG A 64 8.56 6.00 3.47
CA ARG A 64 7.45 6.98 3.49
C ARG A 64 6.56 6.86 4.73
N ASN A 65 6.88 5.99 5.67
CA ASN A 65 6.05 5.66 6.83
C ASN A 65 4.63 5.16 6.44
N ILE A 66 4.53 4.42 5.33
CA ILE A 66 3.28 3.81 4.86
C ILE A 66 3.31 2.31 5.14
N VAL A 67 2.33 1.81 5.89
CA VAL A 67 2.14 0.37 6.06
C VAL A 67 1.48 -0.19 4.79
N LEU A 68 2.21 -1.01 4.05
CA LEU A 68 1.67 -1.78 2.93
C LEU A 68 1.01 -3.07 3.44
N LYS A 69 -0.28 -3.22 3.19
CA LYS A 69 -1.07 -4.42 3.52
C LYS A 69 -1.43 -5.16 2.24
N ILE A 70 -1.56 -6.48 2.33
CA ILE A 70 -1.97 -7.33 1.23
C ILE A 70 -3.34 -7.92 1.57
N HIS A 71 -4.33 -7.73 0.70
CA HIS A 71 -5.59 -8.48 0.76
C HIS A 71 -5.45 -9.71 -0.14
N ALA A 72 -5.57 -10.90 0.45
CA ALA A 72 -5.61 -12.14 -0.33
C ALA A 72 -6.96 -12.24 -1.07
N PRO A 73 -7.04 -12.97 -2.19
CA PRO A 73 -8.32 -13.20 -2.85
C PRO A 73 -9.27 -13.97 -1.92
N GLY A 74 -10.57 -13.67 -2.02
CA GLY A 74 -11.64 -14.40 -1.33
C GLY A 74 -12.00 -15.72 -1.99
#